data_AF-A0A8J7TYX7-F1
#
_entry.id   AF-A0A8J7TYX7-F1
#
_cell.length_a   1.000
_cell.length_b   1.000
_cell.length_c   1.000
_cell.angle_alpha   90.00
_cell.angle_beta   90.00
_cell.angle_gamma   90.00
#
_symmetry.space_group_name_H-M   'P 1'
#
loop_
_entity.id
_entity.type
_entity.pdbx_description
1 polymer ?
#
loop_
_entity_poly.entity_id
_entity_poly.type
_entity_poly.pdbx_seq_one_letter_code
_entity_poly.pdbx_strand_id
1 'polypeptide(L)' 'MRELAEVEAELNTRWPETKIDPSTERIGALVKLLGDPQRAYPVLQIAGTNGKTSTARMIDALLRSLGVRTGRLTSPHL' A
#
# COMPACT_ATOMS: atom_id res chain seq x y z
N MET A 1 7.75 16.01 -11.30
CA MET A 1 6.70 15.44 -12.20
C MET A 1 7.30 14.49 -13.24
N ARG A 2 8.36 14.87 -13.96
CA ARG A 2 9.00 14.00 -14.96
C ARG A 2 9.51 12.66 -14.39
N GLU A 3 10.23 12.68 -13.27
CA GLU A 3 10.74 11.45 -12.62
C GLU A 3 9.62 10.49 -12.19
N LEU A 4 8.52 11.01 -11.64
CA LEU A 4 7.37 10.18 -11.25
C LEU A 4 6.78 9.47 -12.48
N ALA A 5 6.59 10.20 -13.57
CA ALA A 5 6.06 9.63 -14.82
C ALA A 5 7.00 8.58 -15.43
N GLU A 6 8.33 8.76 -15.32
CA GLU A 6 9.33 7.79 -15.77
C GLU A 6 9.25 6.49 -14.94
N VAL A 7 9.15 6.61 -13.61
CA VAL A 7 8.96 5.46 -12.72
C VAL A 7 7.63 4.75 -12.98
N GLU A 8 6.53 5.49 -13.14
CA GLU A 8 5.22 4.92 -13.47
C GLU A 8 5.24 4.18 -14.81
N ALA A 9 5.89 4.75 -15.84
CA ALA A 9 6.04 4.10 -17.14
C ALA A 9 6.80 2.78 -17.02
N GLU A 10 7.90 2.74 -16.26
CA GLU A 10 8.67 1.52 -16.02
C GLU A 10 7.86 0.48 -15.22
N LEU A 11 7.11 0.90 -14.20
CA LEU A 11 6.26 -0.01 -13.43
C LEU A 11 5.15 -0.60 -14.30
N ASN A 12 4.60 0.17 -15.22
CA ASN A 12 3.53 -0.27 -16.12
C ASN A 12 3.98 -1.29 -17.17
N THR A 13 5.29 -1.44 -17.43
CA THR A 13 5.79 -2.54 -18.30
C THR A 13 5.88 -3.89 -17.58
N ARG A 14 5.65 -3.92 -16.26
CA ARG A 14 5.78 -5.13 -15.44
C ARG A 14 4.46 -5.93 -15.43
N TRP A 15 4.43 -6.96 -14.60
CA TRP A 15 3.26 -7.81 -14.41
C TRP A 15 2.07 -6.99 -13.85
N PRO A 16 0.93 -6.90 -14.56
CA PRO A 16 -0.14 -5.98 -14.20
C PRO A 16 -0.94 -6.47 -12.99
N GLU A 17 -1.55 -5.54 -12.26
CA GLU A 17 -2.40 -5.83 -11.08
C GLU A 17 -3.58 -6.76 -11.41
N THR A 18 -4.03 -6.77 -12.67
CA THR A 18 -5.12 -7.63 -13.17
C THR A 18 -4.73 -9.10 -13.29
N LYS A 19 -3.44 -9.42 -13.27
CA LYS A 19 -2.93 -10.79 -13.37
C LYS A 19 -2.54 -11.28 -11.97
N ILE A 20 -3.40 -12.08 -11.37
CA ILE A 20 -3.23 -12.52 -9.98
C ILE A 20 -2.42 -13.81 -9.93
N ASP A 21 -1.36 -13.81 -9.12
CA ASP A 21 -0.61 -14.99 -8.69
C ASP A 21 -0.75 -15.10 -7.17
N PRO A 22 -1.43 -16.14 -6.63
CA PRO A 22 -1.77 -16.25 -5.22
C PRO A 22 -0.58 -16.71 -4.36
N SER A 23 0.58 -16.06 -4.52
CA SER A 23 1.79 -16.29 -3.73
C SER A 23 2.31 -14.98 -3.15
N THR A 24 2.82 -15.04 -1.92
CA THR A 24 3.48 -13.91 -1.24
C THR A 24 5.01 -14.02 -1.27
N GLU A 25 5.58 -15.02 -1.95
CA GLU A 25 7.02 -15.30 -1.92
C GLU A 25 7.87 -14.13 -2.45
N ARG A 26 7.50 -13.57 -3.62
CA ARG A 26 8.24 -12.45 -4.23
C ARG A 26 8.27 -11.23 -3.33
N ILE A 27 7.11 -10.84 -2.80
CA ILE A 27 7.01 -9.67 -1.92
C ILE A 27 7.69 -9.93 -0.57
N GLY A 28 7.58 -11.16 -0.04
CA GLY A 28 8.25 -11.60 1.18
C GLY A 28 9.77 -11.53 1.07
N ALA A 29 10.34 -11.99 -0.05
CA ALA A 29 11.78 -11.88 -0.31
C ALA A 29 12.24 -10.41 -0.42
N LEU A 30 11.46 -9.57 -1.11
CA LEU A 30 11.76 -8.15 -1.26
C LEU A 30 11.80 -7.43 0.11
N VAL A 31 10.75 -7.58 0.93
CA VAL A 31 10.72 -6.87 2.22
C VAL A 31 11.79 -7.36 3.19
N LYS A 32 12.17 -8.65 3.10
CA LYS A 32 13.29 -9.20 3.86
C LYS A 32 14.62 -8.54 3.49
N LEU A 33 14.87 -8.30 2.20
CA LEU A 33 16.05 -7.57 1.72
C LEU A 33 16.06 -6.12 2.23
N LEU A 34 14.89 -5.52 2.38
CA LEU A 34 14.73 -4.15 2.88
C LEU A 34 14.72 -4.04 4.42
N GLY A 35 14.93 -5.14 5.14
CA GLY A 35 14.97 -5.15 6.60
C GLY A 35 13.60 -5.19 7.29
N ASP A 36 12.60 -5.82 6.66
CA ASP A 36 11.23 -5.94 7.17
C ASP A 36 10.58 -4.61 7.60
N PRO A 37 10.58 -3.56 6.76
CA PRO A 37 10.06 -2.23 7.14
C PRO A 37 8.59 -2.26 7.57
N GLN A 38 7.78 -3.18 7.03
CA GLN A 38 6.39 -3.41 7.40
C GLN A 38 6.21 -3.83 8.87
N ARG A 39 7.27 -4.26 9.55
CA ARG A 39 7.25 -4.67 10.98
C ARG A 39 7.70 -3.54 11.91
N ALA A 40 8.15 -2.41 11.39
CA ALA A 40 8.68 -1.30 12.19
C ALA A 40 7.59 -0.44 12.86
N TYR A 41 6.31 -0.71 12.58
CA TYR A 41 5.16 0.04 13.09
C TYR A 41 3.91 -0.84 13.17
N PRO A 42 2.93 -0.50 14.05
CA PRO A 42 1.63 -1.17 14.06
C PRO A 42 0.87 -0.97 12.74
N VAL A 43 0.16 -2.01 12.30
CA VAL A 43 -0.55 -2.00 11.01
C VAL A 43 -2.02 -2.35 11.20
N LEU A 44 -2.90 -1.57 10.59
CA LEU A 44 -4.32 -1.88 10.41
C LEU A 44 -4.55 -2.32 8.96
N GLN A 45 -4.87 -3.60 8.75
CA GLN A 45 -5.15 -4.15 7.43
C GLN A 45 -6.66 -4.17 7.15
N ILE A 46 -7.08 -3.58 6.04
CA ILE A 46 -8.51 -3.42 5.68
C ILE A 46 -8.81 -4.24 4.42
N ALA A 47 -9.62 -5.27 4.58
CA ALA A 47 -10.12 -6.10 3.50
C ALA A 47 -11.65 -5.97 3.35
N GLY A 48 -12.17 -6.31 2.17
CA GLY A 48 -13.61 -6.31 1.89
C GLY A 48 -13.94 -5.91 0.46
N THR A 49 -15.15 -6.21 0.01
CA THR A 49 -15.61 -5.88 -1.35
C THR A 49 -15.74 -4.36 -1.52
N ASN A 50 -16.43 -3.71 -0.58
CA ASN A 50 -16.75 -2.28 -0.64
C ASN A 50 -16.26 -1.55 0.62
N GLY A 51 -16.16 -0.22 0.54
CA GLY A 51 -15.90 0.64 1.70
C GLY A 51 -14.45 0.71 2.19
N LYS A 52 -13.52 -0.12 1.69
CA LYS A 52 -12.10 -0.12 2.11
C LYS A 52 -11.46 1.26 2.18
N THR A 53 -11.56 2.02 1.08
CA THR A 53 -10.98 3.37 0.97
C THR A 53 -11.64 4.34 1.96
N SER A 54 -12.97 4.32 2.07
CA SER A 54 -13.70 5.18 3.01
C SER A 54 -13.34 4.86 4.46
N THR A 55 -13.33 3.58 4.83
CA THR A 55 -12.93 3.11 6.17
C THR A 55 -11.49 3.48 6.48
N ALA A 56 -10.56 3.28 5.54
CA ALA A 56 -9.16 3.68 5.70
C ALA A 56 -9.02 5.19 5.96
N ARG A 57 -9.79 6.02 5.25
CA ARG A 57 -9.81 7.48 5.43
C ARG A 57 -10.41 7.89 6.78
N MET A 58 -11.47 7.23 7.23
CA MET A 58 -12.07 7.49 8.54
C MET A 58 -11.10 7.15 9.68
N ILE A 59 -10.44 5.99 9.61
CA ILE A 59 -9.42 5.57 10.57
C ILE A 59 -8.25 6.57 10.61
N ASP A 60 -7.72 6.94 9.44
CA ASP A 60 -6.63 7.91 9.31
C ASP A 60 -6.99 9.27 9.93
N ALA A 61 -8.20 9.77 9.67
CA ALA A 61 -8.69 11.02 10.25
C ALA A 61 -8.82 10.95 11.78
N LEU A 62 -9.40 9.87 12.31
CA LEU A 62 -9.54 9.67 13.75
C LEU A 62 -8.19 9.59 14.45
N LEU A 63 -7.27 8.76 13.95
CA LEU A 63 -5.93 8.62 14.54
C LEU A 63 -5.14 9.94 14.49
N ARG A 64 -5.23 10.69 13.39
CA ARG A 64 -4.61 12.02 13.29
C ARG A 64 -5.21 13.01 14.30
N SER A 65 -6.54 13.00 14.51
CA SER A 65 -7.17 13.86 15.53
C SER A 65 -6.73 13.52 16.95
N LEU A 66 -6.25 12.30 17.18
CA LEU A 66 -5.67 11.85 18.45
C LEU A 66 -4.16 12.11 18.55
N GLY A 67 -3.57 12.84 17.59
CA GLY A 67 -2.14 13.18 17.58
C GLY A 67 -1.22 12.04 17.10
N VAL A 68 -1.78 10.96 16.55
CA VAL A 68 -0.98 9.84 16.03
C VAL A 68 -0.49 10.16 14.62
N ARG A 69 0.82 9.99 14.38
CA ARG A 69 1.39 10.06 13.03
C ARG A 69 1.02 8.81 12.23
N THR A 70 0.26 8.98 11.16
CA THR A 70 -0.23 7.87 10.33
C THR A 70 0.34 7.89 8.90
N GLY A 71 0.57 6.69 8.35
CA GLY A 71 0.70 6.45 6.93
C GLY A 71 -0.54 5.71 6.41
N ARG A 72 -0.99 6.00 5.18
CA ARG A 72 -2.15 5.35 4.57
C ARG A 72 -1.85 4.97 3.12
N LEU A 73 -2.12 3.71 2.77
CA LEU A 73 -2.05 3.18 1.42
C LEU A 73 -3.46 2.76 0.96
N THR A 74 -3.89 3.24 -0.21
CA THR A 74 -5.20 2.91 -0.81
C THR A 74 -5.02 2.71 -2.31
N SER A 75 -5.73 1.75 -2.89
CA SER A 75 -5.76 1.48 -4.34
C SER A 75 -7.19 1.20 -4.84
N PRO A 76 -7.48 1.42 -6.13
CA PRO A 76 -6.66 2.15 -7.11
C PRO A 76 -6.62 3.67 -6.80
N HIS A 77 -5.75 4.42 -7.49
CA HIS A 77 -5.74 5.88 -7.45
C HIS A 77 -6.81 6.45 -8.40
N LEU A 78 -7.31 7.66 -8.11
CA LEU A 78 -8.23 8.44 -8.95
C LEU A 78 -7.52 9.68 -9.49
#